data_AF-A0A1C7D7H6-F1
#
_entry.id   AF-A0A1C7D7H6-F1
#
_cell.length_a   1.000
_cell.length_b   1.000
_cell.length_c   1.000
_cell.angle_alpha   90.00
_cell.angle_beta   90.00
_cell.angle_gamma   90.00
#
_symmetry.space_group_name_H-M   'P 1'
#
loop_
_entity.id
_entity.type
_entity.pdbx_description
1 polymer ?
#
loop_
_entity_poly.entity_id
_entity_poly.type
_entity_poly.pdbx_seq_one_letter_code
_entity_poly.pdbx_strand_id
1 'polypeptide(L)'
;MQGLRALLTRELLAGLVGGLVAAVLVTLVFLFLLGQAGGFPGDSDQEQADITDGFPGRAAMERISCGQGETRLVVMHGMEDNFSPAGEERAVMRPEVARVPIFRSRAGLENRPRQLRDYDQPGADLHLIDSFDLPRGVLSGAVVFAGRDQSKLAWNDQIQIGDLDLAKWPESLRPGIMYYGPGQHDPDDPDSENPISGLRIIRLEEFLVGAGEDAPPDLLRYLNKIDRPDMVDVRIEDDTMIDYLAFVLCLEPEEPRGTTFREHRLKPYGEDYSFFNCSSDMMQPECNADSGDHLCEIPSPVFCYRDGNRVEGAAIERFRSDGNWGADYLVGGEVRVSAPVVPASFGTIDRANAFCAAEFGQGWRVLSFHEAGGFGVLSRSDIAPLTRGLVQAADSPYGNCWDRPESVIGR
;
A
#
# COMPACT_ATOMS: atom_id res chain seq x y z
N MET A 1 -18.06 -30.73 -66.05
CA MET A 1 -18.64 -30.23 -64.79
C MET A 1 -18.46 -31.15 -63.57
N GLN A 2 -17.71 -32.26 -63.64
CA GLN A 2 -17.41 -33.09 -62.45
C GLN A 2 -16.05 -32.76 -61.79
N GLY A 3 -15.07 -32.23 -62.52
CA GLY A 3 -13.75 -31.85 -61.96
C GLY A 3 -13.76 -30.60 -61.06
N LEU A 4 -14.67 -29.65 -61.31
CA LEU A 4 -14.71 -28.40 -60.54
C LEU A 4 -15.24 -28.58 -59.11
N ARG A 5 -16.12 -29.58 -58.88
CA ARG A 5 -16.66 -29.87 -57.56
C ARG A 5 -15.64 -30.53 -56.63
N ALA A 6 -14.73 -31.36 -57.16
CA ALA A 6 -13.72 -32.04 -56.36
C ALA A 6 -12.60 -31.10 -55.88
N LEU A 7 -12.25 -30.08 -56.68
CA LEU A 7 -11.25 -29.07 -56.30
C LEU A 7 -11.78 -28.12 -55.22
N LEU A 8 -13.04 -27.67 -55.36
CA LEU A 8 -13.68 -26.80 -54.36
C LEU A 8 -13.83 -27.47 -52.99
N THR A 9 -14.09 -28.78 -52.93
CA THR A 9 -14.21 -29.50 -51.65
C THR A 9 -12.88 -29.71 -50.92
N ARG A 10 -11.74 -29.73 -51.61
CA ARG A 10 -10.42 -29.90 -50.96
C ARG A 10 -9.90 -28.60 -50.36
N GLU A 11 -10.07 -27.48 -51.06
CA GLU A 11 -9.66 -26.15 -50.57
C GLU A 11 -10.49 -25.72 -49.34
N LEU A 12 -11.80 -26.03 -49.34
CA LEU A 12 -12.68 -25.73 -48.20
C LEU A 12 -12.37 -26.57 -46.95
N LEU A 13 -11.99 -27.84 -47.11
CA LEU A 13 -11.60 -28.68 -45.97
C LEU A 13 -10.26 -28.25 -45.37
N ALA A 14 -9.30 -27.80 -46.18
CA ALA A 14 -8.00 -27.32 -45.70
C ALA A 14 -8.14 -26.02 -44.89
N GLY A 15 -9.02 -25.11 -45.31
CA GLY A 15 -9.33 -23.88 -44.58
C GLY A 15 -9.99 -24.13 -43.21
N LEU A 16 -10.89 -25.12 -43.13
CA LEU A 16 -11.57 -25.49 -41.89
C LEU A 16 -10.60 -26.08 -40.85
N VAL A 17 -9.69 -26.96 -41.28
CA VAL A 17 -8.68 -27.54 -40.38
C VAL A 17 -7.67 -26.49 -39.92
N GLY A 18 -7.22 -25.60 -40.82
CA GLY A 18 -6.29 -24.51 -40.46
C GLY A 18 -6.89 -23.50 -39.48
N GLY A 19 -8.15 -23.12 -39.66
CA GLY A 19 -8.84 -22.20 -38.74
C GLY A 19 -9.04 -22.77 -37.34
N LEU A 20 -9.32 -24.07 -37.23
CA LEU A 20 -9.56 -24.73 -35.95
C LEU A 20 -8.27 -24.89 -35.14
N VAL A 21 -7.14 -25.19 -35.81
CA VAL A 21 -5.82 -25.26 -35.17
C VAL A 21 -5.34 -23.87 -34.71
N ALA A 22 -5.55 -22.82 -35.51
CA ALA A 22 -5.21 -21.45 -35.12
C ALA A 22 -6.03 -20.97 -33.92
N ALA A 23 -7.33 -21.28 -33.88
CA ALA A 23 -8.18 -20.92 -32.74
C ALA A 23 -7.72 -21.59 -31.44
N VAL A 24 -7.41 -22.90 -31.46
CA VAL A 24 -6.93 -23.64 -30.29
C VAL A 24 -5.58 -23.10 -29.79
N LEU A 25 -4.66 -22.74 -30.70
CA LEU A 25 -3.37 -22.15 -30.32
C LEU A 25 -3.51 -20.75 -29.70
N VAL A 26 -4.41 -19.90 -30.22
CA VAL A 26 -4.69 -18.59 -29.62
C VAL A 26 -5.30 -18.76 -28.23
N THR A 27 -6.21 -19.71 -28.02
CA THR A 27 -6.80 -19.97 -26.69
C THR A 27 -5.75 -20.50 -25.68
N LEU A 28 -4.86 -21.40 -26.11
CA LEU A 28 -3.78 -21.93 -25.25
C LEU A 28 -2.75 -20.85 -24.87
N VAL A 29 -2.39 -19.96 -25.79
CA VAL A 29 -1.50 -18.81 -25.50
C VAL A 29 -2.20 -17.80 -24.57
N PHE A 30 -3.50 -17.56 -24.75
CA PHE A 30 -4.26 -16.66 -23.89
C PHE A 30 -4.41 -17.20 -22.46
N LEU A 31 -4.65 -18.52 -22.28
CA LEU A 31 -4.69 -19.16 -20.96
C LEU A 31 -3.31 -19.23 -20.29
N PHE A 32 -2.24 -19.43 -21.06
CA PHE A 32 -0.87 -19.43 -20.54
C PHE A 32 -0.42 -18.02 -20.11
N LEU A 33 -0.79 -16.97 -20.86
CA LEU A 33 -0.53 -15.58 -20.48
C LEU A 33 -1.37 -15.14 -19.26
N LEU A 34 -2.61 -15.62 -19.11
CA LEU A 34 -3.42 -15.40 -17.91
C LEU A 34 -2.89 -16.18 -16.68
N GLY A 35 -2.21 -17.32 -16.88
CA GLY A 35 -1.59 -18.09 -15.79
C GLY A 35 -0.25 -17.54 -15.29
N GLN A 36 0.41 -16.66 -16.05
CA GLN A 36 1.65 -15.98 -15.64
C GLN A 36 1.41 -14.56 -15.10
N ALA A 37 0.21 -14.02 -15.30
CA ALA A 37 -0.25 -12.78 -14.69
C ALA A 37 -1.28 -13.07 -13.56
N GLY A 38 -0.81 -13.13 -12.31
CA GLY A 38 -1.58 -12.51 -11.22
C GLY A 38 -2.56 -13.37 -10.42
N GLY A 39 -2.44 -14.70 -10.43
CA GLY A 39 -3.02 -15.51 -9.36
C GLY A 39 -2.18 -15.37 -8.09
N PHE A 40 -2.46 -14.36 -7.28
CA PHE A 40 -1.97 -14.28 -5.90
C PHE A 40 -2.32 -15.59 -5.20
N PRO A 41 -1.34 -16.39 -4.73
CA PRO A 41 -1.65 -17.38 -3.73
C PRO A 41 -2.07 -16.58 -2.50
N GLY A 42 -3.37 -16.57 -2.24
CA GLY A 42 -3.89 -16.39 -0.89
C GLY A 42 -3.57 -17.64 -0.07
N ASP A 43 -2.30 -18.06 -0.05
CA ASP A 43 -1.80 -18.96 0.96
C ASP A 43 -1.63 -18.11 2.20
N SER A 44 -2.56 -18.31 3.13
CA SER A 44 -2.37 -18.03 4.56
C SER A 44 -1.32 -19.00 5.13
N ASP A 45 -0.19 -19.15 4.44
CA ASP A 45 0.96 -19.85 4.99
C ASP A 45 1.44 -18.99 6.14
N GLN A 46 1.11 -19.44 7.35
CA GLN A 46 1.91 -19.19 8.53
C GLN A 46 3.31 -19.77 8.26
N GLU A 47 4.08 -19.09 7.42
CA GLU A 47 5.50 -19.31 7.28
C GLU A 47 6.11 -18.94 8.65
N GLN A 48 6.34 -19.98 9.45
CA GLN A 48 7.06 -19.91 10.71
C GLN A 48 8.34 -19.14 10.44
N ALA A 49 8.36 -17.87 10.87
CA ALA A 49 9.50 -17.00 10.71
C ALA A 49 10.74 -17.72 11.28
N ASP A 50 11.85 -17.69 10.57
CA ASP A 50 13.12 -18.17 11.08
C ASP A 50 13.47 -17.33 12.33
N ILE A 51 13.20 -17.88 13.52
CA ILE A 51 13.29 -17.22 14.84
C ILE A 51 14.77 -17.10 15.26
N THR A 52 15.66 -16.72 14.35
CA THR A 52 17.08 -16.50 14.68
C THR A 52 17.36 -15.06 15.08
N ASP A 53 16.54 -14.11 14.63
CA ASP A 53 16.50 -12.77 15.19
C ASP A 53 15.62 -12.81 16.42
N GLY A 54 16.17 -12.48 17.60
CA GLY A 54 15.47 -12.52 18.89
C GLY A 54 14.27 -11.57 19.03
N PHE A 55 13.75 -11.03 17.90
CA PHE A 55 12.64 -10.11 17.77
C PHE A 55 11.71 -10.54 16.61
N PRO A 56 11.05 -11.72 16.70
CA PRO A 56 10.17 -12.24 15.64
C PRO A 56 9.00 -11.32 15.29
N GLY A 57 8.54 -10.50 16.23
CA GLY A 57 7.54 -9.44 16.10
C GLY A 57 7.98 -8.30 15.20
N ARG A 58 9.17 -7.74 15.46
CA ARG A 58 9.76 -6.74 14.56
C ARG A 58 9.93 -7.28 13.15
N ALA A 59 10.47 -8.49 13.00
CA ALA A 59 10.60 -9.14 11.70
C ALA A 59 9.24 -9.31 11.01
N ALA A 60 8.19 -9.68 11.76
CA ALA A 60 6.83 -9.74 11.24
C ALA A 60 6.30 -8.38 10.78
N MET A 61 6.50 -7.32 11.56
CA MET A 61 6.10 -5.96 11.18
C MET A 61 6.80 -5.51 9.90
N GLU A 62 8.09 -5.82 9.73
CA GLU A 62 8.89 -5.46 8.55
C GLU A 62 8.44 -6.17 7.28
N ARG A 63 7.88 -7.38 7.39
CA ARG A 63 7.32 -8.12 6.23
C ARG A 63 6.01 -7.56 5.72
N ILE A 64 5.29 -6.76 6.52
CA ILE A 64 4.07 -6.07 6.08
C ILE A 64 4.49 -4.88 5.20
N SER A 65 4.30 -5.07 3.90
CA SER A 65 4.56 -4.06 2.87
C SER A 65 3.31 -3.23 2.58
N CYS A 66 3.53 -1.98 2.18
CA CYS A 66 2.48 -1.10 1.68
C CYS A 66 2.51 -1.05 0.15
N GLY A 67 1.39 -0.62 -0.44
CA GLY A 67 1.31 -0.33 -1.86
C GLY A 67 2.30 0.76 -2.29
N GLN A 68 2.63 0.78 -3.57
CA GLN A 68 3.55 1.75 -4.14
C GLN A 68 3.04 3.18 -3.90
N GLY A 69 3.88 4.00 -3.27
CA GLY A 69 3.57 5.40 -2.96
C GLY A 69 2.80 5.62 -1.66
N GLU A 70 2.36 4.57 -0.96
CA GLU A 70 1.70 4.69 0.34
C GLU A 70 2.70 4.99 1.46
N THR A 71 2.24 5.65 2.52
CA THR A 71 3.06 5.95 3.71
C THR A 71 2.91 4.84 4.74
N ARG A 72 4.00 4.16 5.08
CA ARG A 72 4.02 3.14 6.14
C ARG A 72 4.20 3.79 7.52
N LEU A 73 3.26 3.55 8.43
CA LEU A 73 3.31 3.96 9.83
C LEU A 73 3.29 2.72 10.72
N VAL A 74 4.18 2.67 11.72
CA VAL A 74 4.15 1.66 12.78
C VAL A 74 3.96 2.36 14.11
N VAL A 75 2.87 2.04 14.81
CA VAL A 75 2.59 2.52 16.17
C VAL A 75 2.58 1.30 17.08
N MET A 76 3.48 1.25 18.06
CA MET A 76 3.65 0.10 18.95
C MET A 76 3.71 0.56 20.41
N HIS A 77 2.94 -0.12 21.27
CA HIS A 77 3.04 -0.03 22.72
C HIS A 77 3.46 -1.40 23.29
N GLY A 78 4.05 -1.42 24.49
CA GLY A 78 4.79 -2.55 25.04
C GLY A 78 6.18 -2.71 24.41
N MET A 79 6.95 -3.70 24.86
CA MET A 79 8.26 -4.06 24.34
C MET A 79 8.25 -5.51 23.89
N GLU A 80 9.04 -5.81 22.87
CA GLU A 80 9.30 -7.19 22.49
C GLU A 80 10.47 -7.72 23.32
N ASP A 81 10.18 -8.26 24.50
CA ASP A 81 11.21 -8.78 25.42
C ASP A 81 10.88 -10.14 26.03
N ASN A 82 9.92 -10.84 25.41
CA ASN A 82 9.46 -12.18 25.78
C ASN A 82 8.84 -12.21 27.18
N PHE A 83 7.94 -11.27 27.41
CA PHE A 83 7.10 -11.15 28.59
C PHE A 83 7.90 -10.91 29.87
N SER A 84 8.92 -10.07 29.81
CA SER A 84 9.81 -9.80 30.94
C SER A 84 9.14 -8.85 31.92
N PRO A 85 8.99 -9.22 33.21
CA PRO A 85 8.42 -8.31 34.21
C PRO A 85 9.40 -7.21 34.64
N ALA A 86 10.59 -7.12 34.03
CA ALA A 86 11.66 -6.22 34.44
C ALA A 86 11.50 -4.79 33.86
N GLY A 87 10.61 -4.60 32.88
CA GLY A 87 10.28 -3.31 32.28
C GLY A 87 9.11 -2.59 32.96
N GLU A 88 9.08 -1.25 32.87
CA GLU A 88 7.85 -0.49 33.13
C GLU A 88 7.11 -0.28 31.81
N GLU A 89 6.11 -1.12 31.54
CA GLU A 89 5.40 -1.13 30.26
C GLU A 89 3.95 -0.68 30.43
N ARG A 90 3.79 0.55 30.92
CA ARG A 90 2.48 1.03 31.33
C ARG A 90 1.55 1.24 30.16
N ALA A 91 0.34 0.70 30.27
CA ALA A 91 -0.73 0.99 29.32
C ALA A 91 -1.20 2.44 29.48
N VAL A 92 -1.49 3.10 28.35
CA VAL A 92 -1.84 4.52 28.32
C VAL A 92 -3.31 4.67 27.96
N MET A 93 -4.15 4.85 28.97
CA MET A 93 -5.55 5.23 28.73
C MET A 93 -5.67 6.72 28.45
N ARG A 94 -6.48 7.09 27.44
CA ARG A 94 -6.86 8.49 27.23
C ARG A 94 -7.61 9.07 28.44
N PRO A 95 -7.49 10.38 28.72
CA PRO A 95 -8.01 11.00 29.94
C PRO A 95 -9.50 10.78 30.19
N GLU A 96 -10.29 10.70 29.12
CA GLU A 96 -11.72 10.43 29.16
C GLU A 96 -11.96 9.05 29.79
N VAL A 97 -11.31 8.01 29.26
CA VAL A 97 -11.46 6.61 29.71
C VAL A 97 -11.03 6.47 31.16
N ALA A 98 -9.88 7.05 31.53
CA ALA A 98 -9.36 7.03 32.89
C ALA A 98 -10.31 7.69 33.93
N ARG A 99 -11.20 8.61 33.49
CA ARG A 99 -12.14 9.27 34.39
C ARG A 99 -13.35 8.40 34.74
N VAL A 100 -13.65 7.34 34.01
CA VAL A 100 -14.84 6.52 34.28
C VAL A 100 -14.72 5.85 35.64
N PRO A 101 -15.77 5.91 36.49
CA PRO A 101 -15.71 5.35 37.84
C PRO A 101 -15.27 3.88 37.89
N ILE A 102 -15.67 3.04 36.92
CA ILE A 102 -15.23 1.64 36.89
C ILE A 102 -13.73 1.55 36.66
N PHE A 103 -13.16 2.21 35.64
CA PHE A 103 -11.73 2.17 35.38
C PHE A 103 -10.92 2.88 36.47
N ARG A 104 -11.41 3.99 37.01
CA ARG A 104 -10.81 4.65 38.17
C ARG A 104 -10.78 3.75 39.41
N SER A 105 -11.87 3.04 39.69
CA SER A 105 -11.94 2.10 40.83
C SER A 105 -11.01 0.90 40.65
N ARG A 106 -10.71 0.52 39.39
CA ARG A 106 -9.80 -0.57 39.03
C ARG A 106 -8.33 -0.13 39.02
N ALA A 107 -8.05 1.12 38.63
CA ALA A 107 -6.72 1.73 38.69
C ALA A 107 -6.27 2.03 40.13
N GLY A 108 -7.22 2.17 41.08
CA GLY A 108 -6.98 2.68 42.43
C GLY A 108 -6.59 1.68 43.53
N LEU A 109 -6.30 0.41 43.23
CA LEU A 109 -5.85 -0.61 44.22
C LEU A 109 -6.77 -0.79 45.46
N GLU A 110 -8.08 -0.97 45.28
CA GLU A 110 -8.95 -1.46 46.36
C GLU A 110 -9.58 -2.82 45.99
N ASN A 111 -8.89 -3.92 46.38
CA ASN A 111 -9.43 -5.28 46.61
C ASN A 111 -10.64 -5.72 45.74
N ARG A 112 -10.56 -5.57 44.42
CA ARG A 112 -11.56 -6.09 43.48
C ARG A 112 -10.96 -7.10 42.52
N PRO A 113 -11.74 -8.13 42.11
CA PRO A 113 -11.27 -9.22 41.25
C PRO A 113 -11.02 -8.82 39.79
N ARG A 114 -11.21 -7.55 39.39
CA ARG A 114 -10.98 -7.11 38.01
C ARG A 114 -10.14 -5.85 37.99
N GLN A 115 -8.82 -5.98 38.10
CA GLN A 115 -7.91 -4.82 38.08
C GLN A 115 -7.47 -4.50 36.65
N LEU A 116 -6.93 -3.30 36.46
CA LEU A 116 -6.20 -3.00 35.23
C LEU A 116 -4.80 -3.60 35.34
N ARG A 117 -4.23 -3.98 34.20
CA ARG A 117 -2.85 -4.42 34.09
C ARG A 117 -2.10 -3.61 33.05
N ASP A 118 -0.78 -3.69 33.15
CA ASP A 118 0.16 -3.22 32.15
C ASP A 118 0.59 -4.36 31.21
N TYR A 119 1.39 -4.07 30.18
CA TYR A 119 2.03 -5.11 29.36
C TYR A 119 2.94 -5.98 30.24
N ASP A 120 3.17 -7.23 29.85
CA ASP A 120 3.94 -8.25 30.60
C ASP A 120 3.44 -8.60 32.00
N GLN A 121 2.33 -8.02 32.44
CA GLN A 121 1.80 -8.28 33.77
C GLN A 121 0.87 -9.50 33.73
N PRO A 122 1.24 -10.63 34.38
CA PRO A 122 0.33 -11.76 34.55
C PRO A 122 -0.79 -11.40 35.53
N GLY A 123 -1.92 -12.08 35.41
CA GLY A 123 -2.92 -12.07 36.46
C GLY A 123 -4.28 -12.55 35.99
N ALA A 124 -5.01 -13.15 36.93
CA ALA A 124 -6.33 -13.67 36.68
C ALA A 124 -7.39 -12.56 36.61
N ASP A 125 -8.34 -12.65 35.68
CA ASP A 125 -9.46 -11.71 35.55
C ASP A 125 -9.02 -10.22 35.38
N LEU A 126 -7.81 -9.98 34.86
CA LEU A 126 -7.28 -8.62 34.64
C LEU A 126 -7.65 -8.08 33.26
N HIS A 127 -7.65 -6.76 33.11
CA HIS A 127 -7.85 -6.12 31.81
C HIS A 127 -6.69 -5.21 31.46
N LEU A 128 -6.13 -5.38 30.27
CA LEU A 128 -5.27 -4.37 29.65
C LEU A 128 -6.18 -3.39 28.91
N ILE A 129 -6.03 -2.09 29.17
CA ILE A 129 -6.73 -1.04 28.42
C ILE A 129 -5.71 0.02 28.02
N ASP A 130 -5.61 0.23 26.73
CA ASP A 130 -4.64 1.14 26.12
C ASP A 130 -5.30 1.98 25.03
N SER A 131 -4.71 3.11 24.67
CA SER A 131 -5.23 4.04 23.68
C SER A 131 -4.12 4.43 22.69
N PHE A 132 -4.37 4.24 21.41
CA PHE A 132 -3.44 4.51 20.31
C PHE A 132 -3.89 5.76 19.53
N ASP A 133 -2.96 6.69 19.30
CA ASP A 133 -3.18 7.79 18.36
C ASP A 133 -2.94 7.28 16.93
N LEU A 134 -4.03 6.95 16.23
CA LEU A 134 -3.96 6.35 14.89
C LEU A 134 -4.53 7.34 13.87
N PRO A 135 -3.81 7.66 12.79
CA PRO A 135 -4.32 8.58 11.78
C PRO A 135 -5.51 7.99 11.03
N ARG A 136 -6.20 8.86 10.29
CA ARG A 136 -7.15 8.47 9.24
C ARG A 136 -6.40 8.31 7.92
N GLY A 137 -7.09 7.87 6.87
CA GLY A 137 -6.43 7.67 5.58
C GLY A 137 -5.80 6.29 5.44
N VAL A 138 -6.23 5.32 6.25
CA VAL A 138 -5.68 3.97 6.24
C VAL A 138 -6.20 3.22 5.02
N LEU A 139 -5.32 2.77 4.14
CA LEU A 139 -5.64 2.02 2.93
C LEU A 139 -5.60 0.51 3.18
N SER A 140 -4.63 0.08 3.98
CA SER A 140 -4.44 -1.31 4.40
C SER A 140 -3.56 -1.38 5.65
N GLY A 141 -3.34 -2.57 6.18
CA GLY A 141 -2.43 -2.77 7.31
C GLY A 141 -2.72 -4.05 8.09
N ALA A 142 -2.08 -4.17 9.24
CA ALA A 142 -2.34 -5.25 10.19
C ALA A 142 -2.13 -4.80 11.63
N VAL A 143 -2.72 -5.57 12.55
CA VAL A 143 -2.37 -5.55 13.97
C VAL A 143 -1.43 -6.72 14.23
N VAL A 144 -0.29 -6.43 14.87
CA VAL A 144 0.73 -7.41 15.25
C VAL A 144 0.87 -7.41 16.76
N PHE A 145 0.81 -8.57 17.39
CA PHE A 145 1.03 -8.69 18.82
C PHE A 145 1.62 -10.05 19.17
N ALA A 146 2.25 -10.14 20.33
CA ALA A 146 2.65 -11.41 20.93
C ALA A 146 1.87 -11.64 22.24
N GLY A 147 1.06 -12.69 22.27
CA GLY A 147 0.25 -13.06 23.43
C GLY A 147 0.76 -14.32 24.13
N ARG A 148 0.46 -14.46 25.41
CA ARG A 148 0.70 -15.69 26.17
C ARG A 148 -0.47 -15.95 27.11
N ASP A 149 -1.17 -17.04 26.87
CA ASP A 149 -2.23 -17.52 27.78
C ASP A 149 -1.63 -17.94 29.13
N GLN A 150 -2.26 -17.50 30.22
CA GLN A 150 -1.93 -17.90 31.59
C GLN A 150 -2.83 -19.03 32.10
N SER A 151 -4.00 -19.22 31.48
CA SER A 151 -5.04 -20.13 31.95
C SER A 151 -4.97 -21.48 31.24
N LYS A 152 -5.62 -22.48 31.84
CA LYS A 152 -6.00 -23.72 31.13
C LYS A 152 -7.43 -23.65 30.60
N LEU A 153 -8.09 -22.51 30.78
CA LEU A 153 -9.51 -22.27 30.51
C LEU A 153 -9.60 -21.15 29.48
N ALA A 154 -8.95 -21.35 28.33
CA ALA A 154 -8.70 -20.38 27.24
C ALA A 154 -9.94 -19.80 26.52
N TRP A 155 -11.14 -19.80 27.13
CA TRP A 155 -12.41 -19.86 26.39
C TRP A 155 -13.14 -18.51 26.30
N ASN A 156 -12.64 -17.45 26.93
CA ASN A 156 -13.32 -16.15 26.98
C ASN A 156 -12.41 -14.93 26.77
N ASP A 157 -11.13 -15.14 26.48
CA ASP A 157 -10.19 -14.06 26.20
C ASP A 157 -10.58 -13.38 24.88
N GLN A 158 -10.65 -12.06 24.90
CA GLN A 158 -11.02 -11.26 23.74
C GLN A 158 -10.11 -10.05 23.62
N ILE A 159 -9.75 -9.73 22.38
CA ILE A 159 -9.14 -8.46 22.01
C ILE A 159 -10.21 -7.61 21.34
N GLN A 160 -10.50 -6.47 21.94
CA GLN A 160 -11.48 -5.50 21.49
C GLN A 160 -10.75 -4.23 21.06
N ILE A 161 -10.99 -3.78 19.83
CA ILE A 161 -10.40 -2.56 19.27
C ILE A 161 -11.54 -1.63 18.86
N GLY A 162 -11.52 -0.36 19.25
CA GLY A 162 -12.59 0.56 18.90
C GLY A 162 -12.60 1.85 19.71
N ASP A 163 -13.80 2.35 19.99
CA ASP A 163 -14.05 3.49 20.86
C ASP A 163 -14.72 2.98 22.14
N LEU A 164 -14.04 3.10 23.28
CA LEU A 164 -14.68 2.85 24.57
C LEU A 164 -15.61 4.03 24.88
N ASP A 165 -16.85 4.01 24.35
CA ASP A 165 -17.88 5.01 24.66
C ASP A 165 -18.30 4.90 26.14
N LEU A 166 -17.88 5.88 26.91
CA LEU A 166 -18.00 5.94 28.36
C LEU A 166 -19.40 6.29 28.84
N ALA A 167 -20.24 6.87 27.97
CA ALA A 167 -21.59 7.26 28.31
C ALA A 167 -22.57 6.08 28.30
N LYS A 168 -22.19 4.96 27.67
CA LYS A 168 -23.05 3.81 27.42
C LYS A 168 -22.56 2.50 28.07
N TRP A 169 -21.57 2.60 28.95
CA TRP A 169 -21.11 1.48 29.77
C TRP A 169 -22.21 1.05 30.77
N PRO A 170 -22.53 -0.26 30.94
CA PRO A 170 -21.73 -1.45 30.61
C PRO A 170 -22.11 -2.18 29.30
N GLU A 171 -23.04 -1.67 28.51
CA GLU A 171 -23.68 -2.43 27.42
C GLU A 171 -23.16 -2.16 26.00
N SER A 172 -22.23 -1.23 25.76
CA SER A 172 -21.78 -0.99 24.40
C SER A 172 -20.29 -0.66 24.26
N LEU A 173 -19.52 -1.69 23.94
CA LEU A 173 -18.53 -1.59 22.87
C LEU A 173 -19.26 -1.75 21.54
N ARG A 174 -19.99 -0.72 21.10
CA ARG A 174 -20.56 -0.65 19.75
C ARG A 174 -19.95 0.53 19.01
N PRO A 175 -19.32 0.32 17.83
CA PRO A 175 -18.92 -0.95 17.23
C PRO A 175 -17.54 -1.36 17.78
N GLY A 176 -17.51 -2.12 18.86
CA GLY A 176 -16.30 -2.80 19.31
C GLY A 176 -15.96 -3.84 18.28
N ILE A 177 -14.77 -3.73 17.72
CA ILE A 177 -14.28 -4.70 16.77
C ILE A 177 -13.70 -5.82 17.59
N MET A 178 -14.37 -6.97 17.52
CA MET A 178 -14.07 -8.12 18.36
C MET A 178 -13.31 -9.11 17.51
N TYR A 179 -12.02 -9.25 17.79
CA TYR A 179 -11.31 -10.40 17.30
C TYR A 179 -11.59 -11.58 18.23
N TYR A 180 -12.48 -12.46 17.78
CA TYR A 180 -12.46 -13.85 18.19
C TYR A 180 -11.38 -14.50 17.36
N GLY A 181 -10.39 -15.09 18.02
CA GLY A 181 -9.42 -15.88 17.31
C GLY A 181 -10.07 -16.88 16.34
N PRO A 182 -9.54 -17.06 15.12
CA PRO A 182 -10.13 -17.92 14.11
C PRO A 182 -10.13 -19.35 14.64
N GLY A 183 -11.32 -19.92 14.72
CA GLY A 183 -11.55 -21.21 15.34
C GLY A 183 -12.27 -21.03 16.67
N GLN A 184 -13.52 -21.48 16.70
CA GLN A 184 -14.00 -22.13 17.91
C GLN A 184 -12.91 -23.15 18.27
N HIS A 185 -12.08 -22.83 19.27
CA HIS A 185 -11.26 -23.83 19.94
C HIS A 185 -12.19 -25.01 20.17
N ASP A 186 -11.93 -26.14 19.50
CA ASP A 186 -12.72 -27.34 19.74
C ASP A 186 -12.36 -27.73 21.18
N PRO A 187 -13.28 -27.58 22.14
CA PRO A 187 -12.98 -27.85 23.53
C PRO A 187 -12.53 -29.29 23.78
N ASP A 188 -12.79 -30.18 22.81
CA ASP A 188 -12.39 -31.58 22.83
C ASP A 188 -11.04 -31.82 22.11
N ASP A 189 -10.44 -30.82 21.46
CA ASP A 189 -9.13 -30.89 20.82
C ASP A 189 -8.04 -30.23 21.70
N PRO A 190 -7.28 -31.02 22.49
CA PRO A 190 -6.22 -30.49 23.34
C PRO A 190 -5.03 -29.91 22.56
N ASP A 191 -4.94 -30.17 21.25
CA ASP A 191 -3.90 -29.64 20.38
C ASP A 191 -4.31 -28.31 19.72
N SER A 192 -5.56 -27.86 19.90
CA SER A 192 -6.01 -26.59 19.35
C SER A 192 -5.39 -25.41 20.13
N GLU A 193 -4.40 -24.77 19.51
CA GLU A 193 -3.70 -23.63 20.11
C GLU A 193 -4.67 -22.49 20.44
N ASN A 194 -4.49 -21.85 21.61
CA ASN A 194 -5.20 -20.62 21.92
C ASN A 194 -4.89 -19.60 20.80
N PRO A 195 -5.91 -19.07 20.12
CA PRO A 195 -5.70 -18.24 18.95
C PRO A 195 -5.10 -16.86 19.27
N ILE A 196 -4.92 -16.52 20.54
CA ILE A 196 -4.24 -15.30 21.01
C ILE A 196 -2.80 -15.59 21.48
N SER A 197 -2.40 -16.85 21.67
CA SER A 197 -1.04 -17.20 22.12
C SER A 197 0.00 -17.17 21.01
N GLY A 198 1.22 -16.75 21.32
CA GLY A 198 2.31 -16.58 20.36
C GLY A 198 2.19 -15.30 19.53
N LEU A 199 3.00 -15.22 18.48
CA LEU A 199 2.99 -14.11 17.52
C LEU A 199 1.73 -14.20 16.64
N ARG A 200 1.02 -13.08 16.51
CA ARG A 200 -0.16 -12.92 15.67
C ARG A 200 -0.02 -11.72 14.76
N ILE A 201 -0.46 -11.89 13.52
CA ILE A 201 -0.56 -10.84 12.49
C ILE A 201 -1.97 -10.97 11.92
N ILE A 202 -2.80 -9.97 12.15
CA ILE A 202 -4.19 -9.98 11.70
C ILE A 202 -4.41 -8.78 10.81
N ARG A 203 -4.85 -9.00 9.57
CA ARG A 203 -5.08 -7.88 8.65
C ARG A 203 -6.26 -7.05 9.12
N LEU A 204 -6.25 -5.74 8.86
CA LEU A 204 -7.32 -4.84 9.32
C LEU A 204 -8.71 -5.24 8.77
N GLU A 205 -8.77 -5.82 7.57
CA GLU A 205 -9.98 -6.34 6.95
C GLU A 205 -10.48 -7.68 7.55
N GLU A 206 -9.65 -8.40 8.30
CA GLU A 206 -10.00 -9.68 8.92
C GLU A 206 -10.66 -9.50 10.30
N PHE A 207 -10.54 -8.30 10.88
CA PHE A 207 -11.15 -7.98 12.16
C PHE A 207 -12.68 -7.84 12.02
N LEU A 208 -13.40 -8.81 12.57
CA LEU A 208 -14.86 -8.80 12.57
C LEU A 208 -15.42 -7.77 13.55
N VAL A 209 -16.32 -6.93 13.06
CA VAL A 209 -16.99 -5.94 13.90
C VAL A 209 -18.24 -6.55 14.54
N GLY A 210 -18.46 -6.25 15.83
CA GLY A 210 -19.65 -6.69 16.55
C GLY A 210 -20.95 -6.24 15.86
N ALA A 211 -21.99 -7.07 15.98
CA ALA A 211 -23.28 -6.86 15.32
C ALA A 211 -23.95 -5.55 15.78
N GLY A 212 -24.10 -4.59 14.86
CA GLY A 212 -24.91 -3.39 14.97
C GLY A 212 -25.24 -2.87 13.58
N GLU A 213 -26.43 -2.28 13.39
CA GLU A 213 -26.89 -1.83 12.06
C GLU A 213 -25.96 -0.77 11.43
N ASP A 214 -25.25 0.01 12.24
CA ASP A 214 -24.30 1.07 11.81
C ASP A 214 -22.82 0.70 12.03
N ALA A 215 -22.56 -0.57 12.37
CA ALA A 215 -21.20 -1.04 12.56
C ALA A 215 -20.46 -1.07 11.21
N PRO A 216 -19.23 -0.53 11.12
CA PRO A 216 -18.39 -0.77 9.95
C PRO A 216 -18.18 -2.28 9.80
N PRO A 217 -17.96 -2.79 8.57
CA PRO A 217 -17.81 -4.23 8.36
C PRO A 217 -16.51 -4.79 8.94
N ASP A 218 -15.47 -3.96 9.06
CA ASP A 218 -14.13 -4.35 9.51
C ASP A 218 -13.38 -3.19 10.22
N LEU A 219 -12.18 -3.47 10.74
CA LEU A 219 -11.34 -2.46 11.40
C LEU A 219 -10.82 -1.40 10.44
N LEU A 220 -10.47 -1.77 9.21
CA LEU A 220 -10.03 -0.81 8.20
C LEU A 220 -11.09 0.29 7.96
N ARG A 221 -12.36 -0.10 7.82
CA ARG A 221 -13.49 0.82 7.63
C ARG A 221 -13.79 1.62 8.89
N TYR A 222 -13.64 1.03 10.07
CA TYR A 222 -13.73 1.78 11.32
C TYR A 222 -12.67 2.88 11.41
N LEU A 223 -11.40 2.56 11.07
CA LEU A 223 -10.30 3.50 11.18
C LEU A 223 -10.45 4.73 10.27
N ASN A 224 -11.25 4.62 9.21
CA ASN A 224 -11.53 5.72 8.29
C ASN A 224 -12.88 6.42 8.50
N LYS A 225 -13.63 6.09 9.58
CA LYS A 225 -14.87 6.80 9.89
C LYS A 225 -14.61 8.28 10.18
N ILE A 226 -15.38 9.16 9.55
CA ILE A 226 -15.27 10.64 9.71
C ILE A 226 -15.58 11.08 11.14
N ASP A 227 -16.43 10.35 11.86
CA ASP A 227 -16.86 10.63 13.22
C ASP A 227 -16.10 9.83 14.29
N ARG A 228 -15.09 9.03 13.90
CA ARG A 228 -14.25 8.30 14.85
C ARG A 228 -13.43 9.29 15.70
N PRO A 229 -13.25 9.04 17.01
CA PRO A 229 -12.24 9.75 17.79
C PRO A 229 -10.82 9.61 17.19
N ASP A 230 -9.94 10.55 17.55
CA ASP A 230 -8.53 10.54 17.11
C ASP A 230 -7.79 9.32 17.69
N MET A 231 -8.08 8.99 18.96
CA MET A 231 -7.53 7.81 19.63
C MET A 231 -8.44 6.59 19.48
N VAL A 232 -7.82 5.43 19.24
CA VAL A 232 -8.45 4.11 19.20
C VAL A 232 -8.07 3.35 20.46
N ASP A 233 -9.07 2.90 21.20
CA ASP A 233 -8.87 2.13 22.41
C ASP A 233 -8.73 0.64 22.08
N VAL A 234 -7.83 -0.02 22.79
CA VAL A 234 -7.65 -1.47 22.81
C VAL A 234 -7.97 -1.98 24.21
N ARG A 235 -8.79 -3.02 24.29
CA ARG A 235 -9.11 -3.71 25.53
C ARG A 235 -8.85 -5.20 25.35
N ILE A 236 -8.04 -5.76 26.24
CA ILE A 236 -7.72 -7.20 26.26
C ILE A 236 -8.20 -7.73 27.59
N GLU A 237 -9.08 -8.74 27.52
CA GLU A 237 -9.70 -9.33 28.70
C GLU A 237 -8.96 -10.57 29.21
N ASP A 238 -9.05 -10.75 30.52
CA ASP A 238 -8.82 -12.00 31.24
C ASP A 238 -7.35 -12.47 31.27
N ASP A 239 -7.10 -13.77 31.11
CA ASP A 239 -5.83 -14.42 31.46
C ASP A 239 -4.74 -14.32 30.36
N THR A 240 -4.99 -13.54 29.30
CA THR A 240 -4.01 -13.29 28.23
C THR A 240 -2.99 -12.22 28.59
N MET A 241 -1.73 -12.58 28.75
CA MET A 241 -0.62 -11.61 28.75
C MET A 241 -0.29 -11.13 27.33
N ILE A 242 0.13 -9.88 27.20
CA ILE A 242 0.59 -9.29 25.93
C ILE A 242 1.95 -8.66 26.17
N ASP A 243 2.92 -9.03 25.33
CA ASP A 243 4.29 -8.49 25.32
C ASP A 243 4.26 -7.09 24.70
N TYR A 244 3.80 -7.01 23.45
CA TYR A 244 3.57 -5.76 22.74
C TYR A 244 2.34 -5.87 21.83
N LEU A 245 1.82 -4.71 21.45
CA LEU A 245 0.79 -4.58 20.42
C LEU A 245 1.16 -3.43 19.48
N ALA A 246 1.12 -3.71 18.18
CA ALA A 246 1.49 -2.79 17.14
C ALA A 246 0.42 -2.71 16.04
N PHE A 247 0.20 -1.50 15.55
CA PHE A 247 -0.51 -1.23 14.30
C PHE A 247 0.52 -0.93 13.22
N VAL A 248 0.53 -1.74 12.17
CA VAL A 248 1.27 -1.47 10.94
C VAL A 248 0.27 -0.98 9.91
N LEU A 249 0.29 0.32 9.60
CA LEU A 249 -0.70 0.99 8.77
C LEU A 249 -0.05 1.47 7.48
N CYS A 250 -0.77 1.28 6.37
CA CYS A 250 -0.45 1.86 5.08
C CYS A 250 -1.42 3.00 4.80
N LEU A 251 -0.90 4.21 4.71
CA LEU A 251 -1.67 5.44 4.67
C LEU A 251 -1.63 6.06 3.27
N GLU A 252 -2.75 6.67 2.90
CA GLU A 252 -2.79 7.64 1.81
C GLU A 252 -1.79 8.77 2.09
N PRO A 253 -0.95 9.18 1.12
CA PRO A 253 -0.05 10.32 1.30
C PRO A 253 -0.81 11.60 1.68
N GLU A 254 -0.31 12.30 2.70
CA GLU A 254 -0.96 13.51 3.23
C GLU A 254 -1.15 14.60 2.16
N GLU A 255 -0.15 14.75 1.30
CA GLU A 255 -0.11 15.76 0.25
C GLU A 255 -0.10 15.10 -1.14
N PRO A 256 -0.94 15.57 -2.08
CA PRO A 256 -0.91 15.09 -3.45
C PRO A 256 0.37 15.56 -4.16
N ARG A 257 1.16 14.60 -4.63
CA ARG A 257 2.42 14.84 -5.34
C ARG A 257 2.43 14.13 -6.69
N GLY A 258 3.14 14.73 -7.63
CA GLY A 258 3.41 14.19 -8.95
C GLY A 258 4.89 13.91 -9.12
N THR A 259 5.21 12.92 -9.94
CA THR A 259 6.57 12.59 -10.34
C THR A 259 7.05 13.59 -11.37
N THR A 260 8.28 14.04 -11.19
CA THR A 260 8.94 14.90 -12.17
C THR A 260 10.17 14.25 -12.77
N PHE A 261 10.44 14.58 -14.02
CA PHE A 261 11.79 14.45 -14.54
C PHE A 261 12.50 15.78 -14.54
N ARG A 262 13.83 15.70 -14.62
CA ARG A 262 14.68 16.87 -14.77
C ARG A 262 15.72 16.68 -15.83
N GLU A 263 15.96 17.74 -16.58
CA GLU A 263 17.04 17.80 -17.56
C GLU A 263 18.42 17.80 -16.91
N HIS A 264 19.30 16.91 -17.37
CA HIS A 264 20.65 16.76 -16.87
C HIS A 264 21.48 18.04 -17.06
N ARG A 265 22.11 18.52 -15.97
CA ARG A 265 22.88 19.79 -15.97
C ARG A 265 23.96 19.89 -17.05
N LEU A 266 24.68 18.79 -17.28
CA LEU A 266 25.86 18.75 -18.15
C LEU A 266 25.59 18.42 -19.62
N LYS A 267 24.33 18.16 -20.03
CA LYS A 267 24.01 17.76 -21.42
C LYS A 267 24.96 16.67 -21.97
N PRO A 268 25.08 15.50 -21.31
CA PRO A 268 26.13 14.52 -21.63
C PRO A 268 26.08 13.96 -23.06
N TYR A 269 24.97 14.17 -23.78
CA TYR A 269 24.75 13.69 -25.15
C TYR A 269 24.82 14.81 -26.21
N GLY A 270 25.25 16.01 -25.81
CA GLY A 270 25.35 17.21 -26.65
C GLY A 270 24.11 18.11 -26.56
N GLU A 271 24.24 19.35 -27.05
CA GLU A 271 23.20 20.38 -26.96
C GLU A 271 21.92 20.02 -27.74
N ASP A 272 22.02 19.20 -28.78
CA ASP A 272 20.87 18.76 -29.59
C ASP A 272 20.00 17.69 -28.88
N TYR A 273 20.46 17.19 -27.72
CA TYR A 273 19.80 16.14 -26.97
C TYR A 273 19.50 16.59 -25.55
N SER A 274 18.34 16.18 -25.07
CA SER A 274 17.97 16.33 -23.68
C SER A 274 17.87 14.97 -23.01
N PHE A 275 18.52 14.84 -21.86
CA PHE A 275 18.44 13.64 -21.05
C PHE A 275 17.75 13.97 -19.74
N PHE A 276 16.54 13.45 -19.60
CA PHE A 276 15.73 13.59 -18.41
C PHE A 276 15.81 12.31 -17.60
N ASN A 277 16.07 12.41 -16.30
CA ASN A 277 15.97 11.26 -15.40
C ASN A 277 15.76 11.71 -13.95
N CYS A 278 15.69 10.72 -13.07
CA CYS A 278 15.49 10.92 -11.65
C CYS A 278 16.76 11.08 -10.83
N SER A 279 17.83 10.35 -11.16
CA SER A 279 18.91 10.06 -10.20
C SER A 279 20.33 10.41 -10.68
N SER A 280 20.50 10.95 -11.89
CA SER A 280 21.86 11.18 -12.42
C SER A 280 22.56 12.44 -11.90
N ASP A 281 21.82 13.44 -11.42
CA ASP A 281 22.40 14.67 -10.87
C ASP A 281 22.36 14.61 -9.34
N MET A 282 23.43 14.08 -8.74
CA MET A 282 23.60 13.95 -7.28
C MET A 282 23.52 15.28 -6.51
N MET A 283 23.59 16.42 -7.20
CA MET A 283 23.47 17.75 -6.58
C MET A 283 22.01 18.21 -6.45
N GLN A 284 21.05 17.37 -6.79
CA GLN A 284 19.64 17.72 -6.85
C GLN A 284 18.79 16.68 -6.11
N PRO A 285 17.61 17.07 -5.58
CA PRO A 285 16.67 16.11 -5.05
C PRO A 285 16.28 15.10 -6.12
N GLU A 286 16.38 13.82 -5.77
CA GLU A 286 15.93 12.72 -6.62
C GLU A 286 14.43 12.86 -6.89
N CYS A 287 13.99 12.43 -8.07
CA CYS A 287 12.55 12.27 -8.28
C CYS A 287 12.01 11.12 -7.41
N ASN A 288 10.70 11.07 -7.23
CA ASN A 288 10.06 9.92 -6.59
C ASN A 288 8.91 9.48 -7.49
N ALA A 289 9.10 8.34 -8.16
CA ALA A 289 8.09 7.75 -9.04
C ALA A 289 6.91 7.19 -8.23
N ASP A 290 7.19 6.64 -7.06
CA ASP A 290 6.23 5.89 -6.26
C ASP A 290 5.17 6.80 -5.62
N SER A 291 5.62 7.80 -4.87
CA SER A 291 4.74 8.73 -4.13
C SER A 291 4.70 10.14 -4.70
N GLY A 292 5.47 10.42 -5.77
CA GLY A 292 5.64 11.76 -6.31
C GLY A 292 6.62 12.61 -5.50
N ASP A 293 7.21 13.62 -6.15
CA ASP A 293 8.23 14.50 -5.55
C ASP A 293 7.88 16.00 -5.65
N HIS A 294 6.82 16.35 -6.39
CA HIS A 294 6.39 17.74 -6.58
C HIS A 294 4.92 17.91 -6.25
N LEU A 295 4.57 18.90 -5.42
CA LEU A 295 3.19 19.14 -5.01
C LEU A 295 2.28 19.50 -6.20
N CYS A 296 1.14 18.82 -6.29
CA CYS A 296 0.19 18.99 -7.39
C CYS A 296 -0.57 20.32 -7.36
N GLU A 297 -0.43 21.10 -6.29
CA GLU A 297 -0.99 22.45 -6.16
C GLU A 297 0.00 23.54 -6.60
N ILE A 298 1.29 23.22 -6.71
CA ILE A 298 2.33 24.18 -7.10
C ILE A 298 2.45 24.18 -8.63
N PRO A 299 2.31 25.36 -9.29
CA PRO A 299 2.49 25.48 -10.73
C PRO A 299 3.80 24.86 -11.20
N SER A 300 3.72 23.94 -12.15
CA SER A 300 4.88 23.22 -12.70
C SER A 300 4.72 23.00 -14.20
N PRO A 301 5.80 23.03 -14.98
CA PRO A 301 5.76 22.59 -16.37
C PRO A 301 5.34 21.11 -16.48
N VAL A 302 4.70 20.77 -17.59
CA VAL A 302 4.45 19.38 -17.99
C VAL A 302 5.41 19.06 -19.13
N PHE A 303 6.06 17.89 -19.05
CA PHE A 303 6.80 17.37 -20.20
C PHE A 303 5.80 16.70 -21.13
N CYS A 304 5.66 17.28 -22.32
CA CYS A 304 4.82 16.76 -23.37
C CYS A 304 5.68 16.01 -24.38
N TYR A 305 5.22 14.84 -24.79
CA TYR A 305 5.89 13.96 -25.72
C TYR A 305 5.02 13.74 -26.96
N ARG A 306 5.69 13.63 -28.10
CA ARG A 306 5.07 13.17 -29.35
C ARG A 306 5.92 12.04 -29.92
N ASP A 307 5.27 10.92 -30.17
CA ASP A 307 5.86 9.78 -30.86
C ASP A 307 6.46 10.23 -32.20
N GLY A 308 7.68 9.78 -32.47
CA GLY A 308 8.37 10.08 -33.72
C GLY A 308 8.58 8.83 -34.55
N ASN A 309 8.70 9.04 -35.86
CA ASN A 309 8.92 7.95 -36.83
C ASN A 309 10.42 7.68 -37.04
N ARG A 310 11.30 8.29 -36.24
CA ARG A 310 12.74 8.28 -36.49
C ARG A 310 13.41 7.18 -35.67
N VAL A 311 13.94 6.20 -36.39
CA VAL A 311 14.99 5.33 -35.86
C VAL A 311 16.30 6.11 -35.94
N GLU A 312 16.79 6.60 -34.81
CA GLU A 312 18.05 7.36 -34.76
C GLU A 312 19.28 6.43 -34.75
N GLY A 313 19.39 5.54 -35.74
CA GLY A 313 20.43 4.50 -35.78
C GLY A 313 21.85 5.05 -35.59
N ALA A 314 22.19 6.16 -36.25
CA ALA A 314 23.50 6.79 -36.09
C ALA A 314 23.75 7.36 -34.67
N ALA A 315 22.71 7.89 -34.01
CA ALA A 315 22.83 8.39 -32.63
C ALA A 315 23.00 7.22 -31.65
N ILE A 316 22.21 6.15 -31.84
CA ILE A 316 22.31 4.90 -31.07
C ILE A 316 23.72 4.30 -31.19
N GLU A 317 24.24 4.17 -32.41
CA GLU A 317 25.59 3.64 -32.64
C GLU A 317 26.65 4.49 -31.96
N ARG A 318 26.56 5.82 -32.08
CA ARG A 318 27.46 6.75 -31.39
C ARG A 318 27.43 6.59 -29.88
N PHE A 319 26.24 6.58 -29.28
CA PHE A 319 26.13 6.46 -27.82
C PHE A 319 26.68 5.13 -27.31
N ARG A 320 26.43 4.03 -28.03
CA ARG A 320 27.01 2.72 -27.70
C ARG A 320 28.53 2.70 -27.86
N SER A 321 29.08 3.29 -28.94
CA SER A 321 30.53 3.31 -29.17
C SER A 321 31.29 4.12 -28.11
N ASP A 322 30.63 5.14 -27.56
CA ASP A 322 31.20 5.99 -26.51
C ASP A 322 31.10 5.34 -25.12
N GLY A 323 30.58 4.11 -25.02
CA GLY A 323 30.35 3.42 -23.75
C GLY A 323 29.21 4.04 -22.92
N ASN A 324 28.38 4.88 -23.54
CA ASN A 324 27.27 5.54 -22.88
C ASN A 324 25.99 4.71 -22.97
N TRP A 325 25.34 4.58 -21.83
CA TRP A 325 24.08 3.90 -21.60
C TRP A 325 22.88 4.67 -22.18
N GLY A 326 23.09 5.88 -22.71
CA GLY A 326 22.04 6.71 -23.32
C GLY A 326 21.33 6.08 -24.52
N ALA A 327 21.94 5.11 -25.18
CA ALA A 327 21.30 4.37 -26.26
C ALA A 327 20.02 3.64 -25.80
N ASP A 328 19.97 3.21 -24.54
CA ASP A 328 18.81 2.49 -23.98
C ASP A 328 17.68 3.44 -23.56
N TYR A 329 18.00 4.73 -23.37
CA TYR A 329 17.02 5.77 -23.02
C TYR A 329 16.53 6.56 -24.24
N LEU A 330 17.11 6.35 -25.43
CA LEU A 330 16.81 7.14 -26.60
C LEU A 330 15.41 6.80 -27.14
N VAL A 331 14.50 7.77 -27.03
CA VAL A 331 13.18 7.69 -27.63
C VAL A 331 13.22 8.30 -29.03
N GLY A 332 12.55 7.67 -30.00
CA GLY A 332 12.48 8.16 -31.38
C GLY A 332 11.60 9.40 -31.59
N GLY A 333 11.01 9.92 -30.51
CA GLY A 333 10.10 11.06 -30.48
C GLY A 333 10.74 12.36 -30.00
N GLU A 334 9.89 13.35 -29.79
CA GLU A 334 10.28 14.71 -29.37
C GLU A 334 9.65 15.03 -28.02
N VAL A 335 10.43 15.60 -27.10
CA VAL A 335 9.93 16.15 -25.82
C VAL A 335 9.93 17.68 -25.88
N ARG A 336 8.87 18.28 -25.37
CA ARG A 336 8.73 19.73 -25.16
C ARG A 336 8.24 20.03 -23.75
N VAL A 337 8.55 21.22 -23.27
CA VAL A 337 8.18 21.69 -21.93
C VAL A 337 7.10 22.76 -22.07
N SER A 338 5.95 22.56 -21.42
CA SER A 338 4.88 23.56 -21.39
C SER A 338 5.25 24.76 -20.52
N ALA A 339 4.43 25.82 -20.58
CA ALA A 339 4.41 26.80 -19.49
C ALA A 339 3.98 26.13 -18.17
N PRO A 340 4.37 26.66 -16.99
CA PRO A 340 3.90 26.15 -15.71
C PRO A 340 2.38 26.26 -15.57
N VAL A 341 1.76 25.18 -15.10
CA VAL A 341 0.31 25.06 -14.85
C VAL A 341 0.08 24.41 -13.49
N VAL A 342 -1.10 24.62 -12.87
CA VAL A 342 -1.48 23.92 -11.64
C VAL A 342 -1.96 22.50 -11.99
N PRO A 343 -1.17 21.45 -11.71
CA PRO A 343 -1.43 20.11 -12.24
C PRO A 343 -2.72 19.48 -11.72
N ALA A 344 -3.07 19.74 -10.45
CA ALA A 344 -4.31 19.25 -9.84
C ALA A 344 -5.58 19.69 -10.60
N SER A 345 -5.50 20.75 -11.42
CA SER A 345 -6.64 21.21 -12.23
C SER A 345 -7.02 20.24 -13.36
N PHE A 346 -6.13 19.33 -13.76
CA PHE A 346 -6.44 18.36 -14.81
C PHE A 346 -7.41 17.29 -14.33
N GLY A 347 -7.21 16.74 -13.13
CA GLY A 347 -8.01 15.65 -12.57
C GLY A 347 -7.81 14.28 -13.27
N THR A 348 -7.61 14.25 -14.59
CA THR A 348 -7.44 13.02 -15.39
C THR A 348 -6.29 13.12 -16.40
N ILE A 349 -5.66 12.00 -16.74
CA ILE A 349 -4.60 11.96 -17.76
C ILE A 349 -5.11 12.46 -19.11
N ASP A 350 -6.36 12.18 -19.46
CA ASP A 350 -6.94 12.63 -20.73
C ASP A 350 -6.98 14.15 -20.85
N ARG A 351 -7.25 14.85 -19.74
CA ARG A 351 -7.20 16.32 -19.70
C ARG A 351 -5.78 16.85 -19.75
N ALA A 352 -4.83 16.17 -19.10
CA ALA A 352 -3.41 16.52 -19.19
C ALA A 352 -2.85 16.29 -20.61
N ASN A 353 -3.27 15.20 -21.28
CA ASN A 353 -2.96 14.94 -22.68
C ASN A 353 -3.60 15.97 -23.61
N ALA A 354 -4.87 16.33 -23.38
CA ALA A 354 -5.54 17.36 -24.14
C ALA A 354 -4.85 18.73 -23.99
N PHE A 355 -4.31 19.03 -22.81
CA PHE A 355 -3.47 20.21 -22.60
C PHE A 355 -2.20 20.17 -23.44
N CYS A 356 -1.44 19.08 -23.42
CA CYS A 356 -0.26 18.92 -24.29
C CYS A 356 -0.61 19.07 -25.77
N ALA A 357 -1.74 18.51 -26.20
CA ALA A 357 -2.22 18.63 -27.57
C ALA A 357 -2.66 20.06 -27.94
N ALA A 358 -3.20 20.82 -26.99
CA ALA A 358 -3.57 22.22 -27.20
C ALA A 358 -2.32 23.13 -27.31
N GLU A 359 -1.30 22.89 -26.48
CA GLU A 359 -0.05 23.66 -26.47
C GLU A 359 0.81 23.40 -27.70
N PHE A 360 0.92 22.14 -28.14
CA PHE A 360 1.92 21.74 -29.15
C PHE A 360 1.33 21.12 -30.42
N GLY A 361 0.02 20.93 -30.47
CA GLY A 361 -0.73 20.40 -31.62
C GLY A 361 -1.17 18.94 -31.46
N GLN A 362 -1.85 18.40 -32.47
CA GLN A 362 -2.33 17.02 -32.45
C GLN A 362 -1.18 16.00 -32.30
N GLY A 363 -1.39 14.97 -31.49
CA GLY A 363 -0.45 13.86 -31.28
C GLY A 363 0.53 14.07 -30.11
N TRP A 364 0.46 15.20 -29.41
CA TRP A 364 1.18 15.41 -28.16
C TRP A 364 0.38 14.88 -26.97
N ARG A 365 1.08 14.23 -26.04
CA ARG A 365 0.57 13.67 -24.79
C ARG A 365 1.54 13.97 -23.65
N VAL A 366 1.16 13.74 -22.41
CA VAL A 366 2.13 13.77 -21.30
C VAL A 366 3.21 12.69 -21.54
N LEU A 367 4.46 13.04 -21.26
CA LEU A 367 5.59 12.11 -21.30
C LEU A 367 5.41 11.02 -20.24
N SER A 368 5.57 9.75 -20.62
CA SER A 368 5.59 8.65 -19.65
C SER A 368 6.92 8.64 -18.91
N PHE A 369 6.87 8.35 -17.60
CA PHE A 369 8.05 8.01 -16.82
C PHE A 369 8.80 6.83 -17.47
N HIS A 370 8.05 5.82 -17.92
CA HIS A 370 8.60 4.61 -18.54
C HIS A 370 8.70 4.69 -20.07
N GLU A 371 8.78 5.89 -20.66
CA GLU A 371 8.76 6.05 -22.12
C GLU A 371 9.89 5.26 -22.82
N ALA A 372 11.06 5.15 -22.18
CA ALA A 372 12.19 4.35 -22.65
C ALA A 372 12.37 3.02 -21.88
N GLY A 373 11.35 2.57 -21.14
CA GLY A 373 11.40 1.31 -20.37
C GLY A 373 12.17 1.41 -19.05
N GLY A 374 12.37 2.61 -18.50
CA GLY A 374 13.04 2.81 -17.21
C GLY A 374 12.90 4.24 -16.69
N PHE A 375 13.79 4.63 -15.77
CA PHE A 375 13.74 5.90 -14.99
C PHE A 375 14.34 7.12 -15.72
N GLY A 376 14.34 7.11 -17.04
CA GLY A 376 14.92 8.19 -17.83
C GLY A 376 14.47 8.18 -19.28
N VAL A 377 14.68 9.31 -19.94
CA VAL A 377 14.33 9.55 -21.34
C VAL A 377 15.40 10.42 -21.96
N LEU A 378 15.97 9.96 -23.06
CA LEU A 378 16.84 10.73 -23.94
C LEU A 378 16.05 11.05 -25.20
N SER A 379 15.91 12.33 -25.54
CA SER A 379 15.22 12.74 -26.76
C SER A 379 15.98 13.85 -27.48
N ARG A 380 15.75 13.98 -28.78
CA ARG A 380 16.30 15.09 -29.54
C ARG A 380 15.46 16.35 -29.28
N SER A 381 15.91 17.17 -28.35
CA SER A 381 15.24 18.40 -27.95
C SER A 381 16.25 19.38 -27.36
N ASP A 382 15.94 20.67 -27.44
CA ASP A 382 16.72 21.75 -26.87
C ASP A 382 16.00 22.30 -25.62
N ILE A 383 16.05 21.51 -24.53
CA ILE A 383 15.46 21.89 -23.24
C ILE A 383 16.57 22.38 -22.33
N ALA A 384 16.38 23.53 -21.69
CA ALA A 384 17.40 24.15 -20.85
C ALA A 384 17.84 23.20 -19.71
N PRO A 385 19.15 23.15 -19.38
CA PRO A 385 19.64 22.38 -18.25
C PRO A 385 18.87 22.69 -16.96
N LEU A 386 18.71 21.69 -16.10
CA LEU A 386 18.00 21.79 -14.82
C LEU A 386 16.49 22.08 -14.91
N THR A 387 15.90 22.16 -16.11
CA THR A 387 14.45 22.26 -16.28
C THR A 387 13.79 21.03 -15.68
N ARG A 388 12.77 21.24 -14.85
CA ARG A 388 11.98 20.19 -14.20
C ARG A 388 10.55 20.23 -14.74
N GLY A 389 9.96 19.08 -15.00
CA GLY A 389 8.59 18.98 -15.47
C GLY A 389 7.95 17.66 -15.10
N LEU A 390 6.63 17.68 -14.99
CA LEU A 390 5.81 16.54 -14.61
C LEU A 390 5.74 15.51 -15.73
N VAL A 391 5.70 14.25 -15.32
CA VAL A 391 5.56 13.07 -16.18
C VAL A 391 4.48 12.15 -15.64
N GLN A 392 4.08 11.16 -16.45
CA GLN A 392 3.11 10.14 -16.06
C GLN A 392 3.80 8.87 -15.54
N ALA A 393 3.65 8.55 -14.26
CA ALA A 393 4.09 7.29 -13.65
C ALA A 393 2.89 6.33 -13.52
N ALA A 394 2.51 5.66 -14.61
CA ALA A 394 1.25 4.91 -14.70
C ALA A 394 1.11 3.73 -13.71
N ASP A 395 2.22 3.18 -13.24
CA ASP A 395 2.31 2.13 -12.23
C ASP A 395 2.21 2.67 -10.79
N SER A 396 2.32 4.00 -10.60
CA SER A 396 2.35 4.66 -9.30
C SER A 396 1.16 5.60 -9.14
N PRO A 397 -0.01 5.14 -8.65
CA PRO A 397 -1.22 5.96 -8.60
C PRO A 397 -1.05 7.23 -7.75
N TYR A 398 -0.24 7.17 -6.68
CA TYR A 398 0.06 8.31 -5.83
C TYR A 398 1.21 9.19 -6.34
N GLY A 399 1.94 8.74 -7.37
CA GLY A 399 2.97 9.50 -8.08
C GLY A 399 2.44 10.40 -9.20
N ASN A 400 1.12 10.50 -9.39
CA ASN A 400 0.53 11.33 -10.43
C ASN A 400 -0.29 12.50 -9.86
N CYS A 401 -0.33 13.60 -10.60
CA CYS A 401 -1.21 14.75 -10.28
C CYS A 401 -2.59 14.68 -10.92
N TRP A 402 -2.87 13.59 -11.62
CA TRP A 402 -4.13 13.29 -12.29
C TRP A 402 -4.37 11.79 -12.14
N ASP A 403 -5.61 11.34 -12.32
CA ASP A 403 -6.06 9.95 -12.07
C ASP A 403 -5.66 9.40 -10.70
N ARG A 404 -5.58 10.28 -9.70
CA ARG A 404 -5.34 9.87 -8.32
C ARG A 404 -6.54 9.05 -7.82
N PRO A 405 -6.31 8.02 -6.99
CA PRO A 405 -7.39 7.35 -6.28
C PRO A 405 -8.24 8.35 -5.50
N GLU A 406 -9.53 8.05 -5.36
CA GLU A 406 -10.40 8.82 -4.47
C GLU A 406 -9.87 8.72 -3.03
N SER A 407 -9.76 9.86 -2.36
CA SER A 407 -9.26 9.90 -0.99
C SER A 407 -10.23 9.19 -0.06
N VAL A 408 -9.71 8.27 0.77
CA VAL A 408 -10.53 7.54 1.74
C VAL A 408 -10.93 8.41 2.94
N ILE A 409 -10.34 9.61 3.06
CA ILE A 409 -10.65 10.58 4.13
C ILE A 409 -11.88 11.43 3.76
N GLY A 410 -12.35 11.38 2.49
CA GLY A 410 -13.56 12.10 2.06
C GLY A 410 -13.45 13.62 2.22
N ARG A 411 -12.37 14.23 1.72
CA ARG A 411 -12.12 15.68 1.82
C ARG A 411 -13.12 16.54 1.05
#